data_AF-B2JXH1-F1
#
_entry.id   AF-B2JXH1-F1
#
_cell.length_a   1.000
_cell.length_b   1.000
_cell.length_c   1.000
_cell.angle_alpha   90.00
_cell.angle_beta   90.00
_cell.angle_gamma   90.00
#
_symmetry.space_group_name_H-M   'P 1'
#
loop_
_entity.id
_entity.type
_entity.pdbx_description
1 polymer ?
#
loop_
_entity_poly.entity_id
_entity_poly.type
_entity_poly.pdbx_seq_one_letter_code
_entity_poly.pdbx_strand_id
1 'polypeptide(L)' 'MSELMSGKEVATSGNGTDVVLRDAPRLVSEYGGQVGDWSKVSSSSYTAADGIQFEIHAYRNAVTGQVVGPKSIPLK' A
#
# COMPACT_ATOMS: atom_id res chain seq x y z
N MET A 1 -0.31 9.79 -6.66
CA MET A 1 0.91 9.71 -5.82
C MET A 1 0.80 10.51 -4.52
N SER A 2 0.21 11.72 -4.53
CA SER A 2 0.12 12.57 -3.33
C SER A 2 -0.67 11.97 -2.16
N GLU A 3 -1.66 11.12 -2.39
CA GLU A 3 -2.45 10.53 -1.30
C GLU A 3 -1.73 9.42 -0.52
N LEU A 4 -0.88 8.65 -1.20
CA LEU A 4 0.05 7.71 -0.56
C LEU A 4 1.00 8.45 0.39
N MET A 5 1.59 9.54 -0.10
CA MET A 5 2.51 10.35 0.69
C MET A 5 1.80 11.15 1.80
N SER A 6 0.50 11.42 1.66
CA SER A 6 -0.33 12.12 2.66
C SER A 6 -0.97 11.20 3.70
N GLY A 7 -0.80 9.88 3.60
CA GLY A 7 -1.30 8.93 4.60
C GLY A 7 -2.83 8.76 4.62
N LYS A 8 -3.52 9.08 3.51
CA LYS A 8 -4.96 8.82 3.36
C LYS A 8 -5.27 7.39 2.89
N GLU A 9 -4.30 6.50 3.04
CA GLU A 9 -4.37 5.14 2.54
C GLU A 9 -5.08 4.24 3.55
N VAL A 10 -5.87 3.30 3.05
CA VAL A 10 -6.53 2.31 3.87
C VAL A 10 -5.66 1.05 3.89
N ALA A 11 -5.26 0.62 5.08
CA ALA A 11 -4.58 -0.67 5.23
C ALA A 11 -5.58 -1.79 4.93
N THR A 12 -5.27 -2.61 3.92
CA THR A 12 -6.09 -3.75 3.53
C THR A 12 -5.60 -5.04 4.17
N SER A 13 -4.31 -5.14 4.49
CA SER A 13 -3.70 -6.32 5.12
C SER A 13 -2.40 -5.95 5.82
N GLY A 14 -1.98 -6.72 6.83
CA GLY A 14 -0.75 -6.51 7.60
C GLY A 14 -0.97 -5.62 8.82
N ASN A 15 0.03 -4.80 9.16
CA ASN A 15 -0.01 -3.93 10.32
C ASN A 15 -1.29 -3.08 10.35
N GLY A 16 -1.98 -3.07 11.49
CA GLY A 16 -3.25 -2.35 11.67
C GLY A 16 -4.51 -3.06 11.13
N THR A 17 -4.41 -4.32 10.71
CA THR A 17 -5.55 -5.13 10.23
C THR A 17 -5.53 -6.53 10.82
N ASP A 18 -6.68 -7.21 10.85
CA ASP A 18 -6.78 -8.63 11.20
C ASP A 18 -6.34 -9.57 10.08
N VAL A 19 -6.00 -9.03 8.90
CA VAL A 19 -5.65 -9.82 7.71
C VAL A 19 -4.14 -9.96 7.62
N VAL A 20 -3.64 -11.20 7.60
CA VAL A 20 -2.21 -11.48 7.51
C VAL A 20 -1.64 -11.05 6.14
N LEU A 21 -0.59 -10.23 6.17
CA LEU A 21 0.17 -9.88 4.98
C LEU A 21 1.16 -10.99 4.61
N ARG A 22 0.80 -11.81 3.61
CA ARG A 22 1.64 -12.93 3.15
C ARG A 22 2.96 -12.49 2.50
N ASP A 23 2.98 -11.29 1.93
CA ASP A 23 4.19 -10.72 1.31
C ASP A 23 5.18 -10.17 2.33
N ALA A 24 4.81 -10.07 3.61
CA ALA A 24 5.64 -9.44 4.63
C ALA A 24 7.04 -10.07 4.77
N PRO A 25 7.24 -11.40 4.73
CA PRO A 25 8.58 -11.98 4.76
C PRO A 25 9.46 -11.54 3.58
N ARG A 26 8.86 -11.42 2.38
CA ARG A 26 9.57 -10.93 1.19
C ARG A 26 9.95 -9.46 1.33
N LEU A 27 9.02 -8.64 1.83
CA LEU A 27 9.26 -7.21 2.06
C LEU A 27 10.37 -6.97 3.08
N VAL A 28 10.39 -7.74 4.17
CA VAL A 28 11.48 -7.70 5.15
C VAL A 28 12.81 -8.11 4.54
N SER A 29 12.82 -9.13 3.68
CA SER A 29 14.03 -9.57 2.99
C SER A 29 14.58 -8.51 2.01
N GLU A 30 13.70 -7.85 1.26
CA GLU A 30 14.09 -6.87 0.24
C GLU A 30 14.39 -5.47 0.82
N TYR A 31 13.64 -5.04 1.83
CA TYR A 31 13.65 -3.66 2.33
C TYR A 31 13.97 -3.54 3.82
N GLY A 32 14.07 -4.65 4.56
CA GLY A 32 14.30 -4.66 6.00
C GLY A 32 13.04 -4.40 6.85
N GLY A 33 13.26 -4.16 8.14
CA GLY A 33 12.19 -4.01 9.14
C GLY A 33 11.67 -5.35 9.67
N GLN A 34 10.48 -5.35 10.27
CA GLN A 34 9.84 -6.55 10.80
C GLN A 34 8.56 -6.89 10.03
N VAL A 35 8.20 -8.18 10.01
CA VAL A 35 6.99 -8.67 9.33
C VAL A 35 5.74 -7.92 9.80
N GLY A 36 5.69 -7.61 11.10
CA GLY A 36 4.60 -6.88 11.72
C GLY A 36 4.56 -5.39 11.42
N ASP A 37 5.57 -4.80 10.76
CA ASP A 37 5.61 -3.38 10.43
C ASP A 37 5.00 -3.07 9.06
N TRP A 38 4.92 -4.09 8.20
CA TRP A 38 4.47 -3.94 6.83
C TRP A 38 2.96 -4.09 6.72
N SER A 39 2.36 -3.20 5.93
CA SER A 39 0.95 -3.25 5.52
C SER A 39 0.83 -3.14 4.03
N LYS A 40 -0.13 -3.84 3.45
CA LYS A 40 -0.66 -3.51 2.15
C LYS A 40 -1.66 -2.37 2.32
N VAL A 41 -1.49 -1.33 1.52
CA VAL A 41 -2.27 -0.10 1.57
C VAL A 41 -2.88 0.18 0.20
N SER A 42 -4.11 0.67 0.19
CA SER A 42 -4.76 1.19 -1.01
C SER A 42 -5.11 2.67 -0.84
N SER A 43 -4.87 3.46 -1.88
CA SER A 43 -5.32 4.86 -1.95
C SER A 43 -6.78 4.94 -2.36
N SER A 44 -7.41 6.09 -2.14
CA SER A 44 -8.71 6.40 -2.74
C SER A 44 -8.64 6.35 -4.27
N SER A 45 -9.78 6.05 -4.89
CA SER A 45 -9.91 6.06 -6.34
C SER A 45 -9.74 7.49 -6.89
N TYR A 46 -8.96 7.63 -7.96
CA TYR A 46 -8.86 8.89 -8.69
C TYR A 46 -9.30 8.68 -10.14
N THR A 47 -10.03 9.63 -10.69
CA THR A 47 -10.42 9.61 -12.11
C THR A 47 -9.29 10.20 -12.93
N ALA A 48 -8.76 9.41 -13.86
CA ALA A 48 -7.78 9.89 -14.84
C ALA A 48 -8.46 10.73 -15.93
N ALA A 49 -7.65 11.39 -16.77
CA ALA A 49 -8.13 12.31 -17.80
C ALA A 49 -9.00 11.63 -18.88
N ASP A 50 -8.87 10.31 -19.04
CA ASP A 50 -9.66 9.47 -19.93
C ASP A 50 -11.00 9.01 -19.30
N GLY A 51 -11.30 9.45 -18.08
CA GLY A 51 -12.51 9.07 -17.35
C GLY A 51 -12.42 7.73 -16.63
N ILE A 52 -11.30 7.00 -16.74
CA ILE A 52 -11.11 5.73 -16.04
C ILE A 52 -10.73 6.02 -14.59
N GLN A 53 -11.41 5.35 -13.65
CA GLN A 53 -11.02 5.43 -12.25
C GLN A 53 -9.86 4.47 -11.97
N PHE A 54 -8.89 4.90 -11.18
CA PHE A 54 -7.75 4.10 -10.79
C PHE A 54 -7.60 4.12 -9.27
N GLU A 55 -7.28 2.95 -8.72
CA GLU A 55 -6.83 2.80 -7.35
C GLU A 55 -5.32 2.55 -7.33
N ILE A 56 -4.60 3.05 -6.34
CA ILE A 56 -3.18 2.72 -6.18
C ILE A 56 -3.02 1.76 -5.01
N HIS A 57 -2.42 0.60 -5.27
CA HIS A 57 -2.05 -0.37 -4.24
C HIS A 57 -0.55 -0.33 -4.01
N ALA A 58 -0.11 -0.29 -2.77
CA ALA A 58 1.30 -0.38 -2.42
C ALA A 58 1.51 -1.16 -1.12
N TYR A 59 2.77 -1.33 -0.73
CA TYR A 59 3.12 -1.78 0.61
C TYR A 59 3.80 -0.64 1.36
N ARG A 60 3.42 -0.45 2.62
CA ARG A 60 3.96 0.59 3.49
C ARG A 60 4.51 -0.02 4.77
N ASN A 61 5.68 0.42 5.18
CA ASN A 61 6.22 0.14 6.50
C ASN A 61 5.78 1.24 7.48
N ALA A 62 5.07 0.87 8.54
CA ALA A 62 4.53 1.80 9.52
C ALA A 62 5.62 2.45 10.40
N VAL A 63 6.77 1.80 10.56
CA VAL A 63 7.89 2.28 11.39
C VAL A 63 8.79 3.24 10.60
N THR A 64 9.19 2.85 9.38
CA THR A 64 10.10 3.67 8.57
C THR A 64 9.38 4.67 7.69
N GLY A 65 8.07 4.52 7.49
CA GLY A 65 7.28 5.31 6.54
C GLY A 65 7.55 4.96 5.07
N GLN A 66 8.36 3.94 4.80
CA GLN A 66 8.74 3.56 3.43
C GLN A 66 7.55 2.95 2.69
N VAL A 67 7.38 3.35 1.43
CA VAL A 67 6.35 2.84 0.53
C VAL A 67 7.00 2.18 -0.68
N VAL A 68 6.61 0.95 -1.01
CA VAL A 68 7.21 0.15 -2.09
C VAL A 68 6.16 -0.54 -2.95
N GLY A 69 6.53 -0.78 -4.21
CA GLY A 69 5.70 -1.47 -5.20
C GLY A 69 4.34 -0.82 -5.51
N PRO A 70 4.23 0.52 -5.67
CA PRO A 70 2.97 1.15 -6.05
C PRO A 70 2.49 0.64 -7.43
N LYS A 71 1.25 0.17 -7.49
CA LYS A 71 0.59 -0.32 -8.71
C LYS A 71 -0.74 0.39 -8.89
N SER A 72 -0.93 0.96 -10.08
CA SER A 72 -2.21 1.51 -10.51
C SER A 72 -3.11 0.39 -11.00
N ILE A 73 -4.31 0.27 -10.42
CA ILE A 73 -5.32 -0.71 -10.77
C ILE A 73 -6.54 0.04 -11.32
N PRO A 74 -6.96 -0.19 -12.57
CA PRO A 74 -8.19 0.41 -13.09
C PRO A 74 -9.40 -0.18 -12.36
N LEU A 75 -10.26 0.69 -11.85
CA LEU A 75 -11.59 0.39 -11.36
C LEU A 75 -12.53 0.36 -12.57
N LYS A 76 -13.24 -0.77 -12.72
CA LYS A 76 -14.05 -1.09 -13.89
C LYS A 76 -15.53 -0.87 -13.63
#